data_AF-A0A7W1BKV5-F1
#
_entry.id   AF-A0A7W1BKV5-F1
#
_cell.length_a   1.000
_cell.length_b   1.000
_cell.length_c   1.000
_cell.angle_alpha   90.00
_cell.angle_beta   90.00
_cell.angle_gamma   90.00
#
_symmetry.space_group_name_H-M   'P 1'
#
loop_
_entity.id
_entity.type
_entity.pdbx_description
1 polymer ?
#
loop_
_entity_poly.entity_id
_entity_poly.type
_entity_poly.pdbx_seq_one_letter_code
_entity_poly.pdbx_strand_id
1 'polypeptide(L)'
;GPRFLVYVAALEMHPLDTEDRIAELKEAHGVGYCNITKCCTAVCPENITITDNAIIPLKERVVDQFFDPIAKLVRLVRGKG
;
A
#
# COMPACT_ATOMS: atom_id res chain seq x y z
N GLY A 1 -2.00 -7.00 9.80
CA GLY A 1 -0.67 -7.29 10.39
C GLY A 1 0.36 -7.55 9.30
N PRO A 2 1.68 -7.50 9.57
CA PRO A 2 2.72 -7.46 8.54
C PRO A 2 2.69 -8.64 7.55
N ARG A 3 2.42 -9.87 8.02
CA ARG A 3 2.26 -11.03 7.14
C ARG A 3 1.13 -10.87 6.11
N PHE A 4 -0.05 -10.42 6.56
CA PHE A 4 -1.18 -10.18 5.66
C PHE A 4 -0.90 -9.04 4.68
N LEU A 5 -0.20 -7.99 5.12
CA LEU A 5 0.22 -6.91 4.22
C LEU A 5 1.17 -7.40 3.13
N VAL A 6 2.03 -8.39 3.41
CA VAL A 6 2.86 -9.02 2.36
C VAL A 6 2.02 -9.78 1.33
N TYR A 7 0.96 -10.48 1.75
CA TYR A 7 0.06 -11.13 0.80
C TYR A 7 -0.70 -10.14 -0.07
N VAL A 8 -1.24 -9.07 0.54
CA VAL A 8 -1.91 -8.00 -0.21
C VAL A 8 -0.92 -7.33 -1.17
N ALA A 9 0.31 -7.07 -0.73
CA ALA A 9 1.36 -6.52 -1.58
C ALA A 9 1.65 -7.41 -2.79
N ALA A 10 1.68 -8.73 -2.61
CA ALA A 10 1.88 -9.67 -3.70
C ALA A 10 0.75 -9.61 -4.74
N LEU A 11 -0.52 -9.50 -4.29
CA LEU A 11 -1.68 -9.39 -5.19
C LEU A 11 -1.72 -8.02 -5.90
N GLU A 12 -1.63 -6.93 -5.13
CA GLU A 12 -1.74 -5.56 -5.65
C GLU A 12 -0.58 -5.16 -6.57
N MET A 13 0.56 -5.86 -6.53
CA MET A 13 1.69 -5.63 -7.44
C MET A 13 1.80 -6.67 -8.55
N HIS A 14 0.89 -7.66 -8.59
CA HIS A 14 0.97 -8.71 -9.58
C HIS A 14 0.49 -8.17 -10.94
N PRO A 15 1.27 -8.34 -12.03
CA PRO A 15 0.92 -7.76 -13.34
C PRO A 15 -0.33 -8.37 -13.97
N LEU A 16 -0.77 -9.54 -13.50
CA LEU A 16 -2.00 -10.21 -13.95
C LEU A 16 -3.19 -9.95 -13.04
N ASP A 17 -3.00 -9.30 -11.89
CA ASP A 17 -4.11 -8.97 -11.02
C ASP A 17 -4.81 -7.71 -11.55
N THR A 18 -6.13 -7.79 -11.70
CA THR A 18 -6.97 -6.74 -12.30
C THR A 18 -7.87 -6.05 -11.28
N GLU A 19 -7.83 -6.49 -10.02
CA GLU A 19 -8.70 -5.99 -8.96
C GLU A 19 -7.99 -4.87 -8.20
N ASP A 20 -8.72 -3.80 -7.86
CA ASP A 20 -8.20 -2.70 -7.02
C ASP A 20 -8.72 -2.85 -5.59
N ARG A 21 -7.82 -3.17 -4.65
CA ARG A 21 -8.15 -3.31 -3.22
C ARG A 21 -7.60 -2.17 -2.38
N ILE A 22 -7.12 -1.09 -2.97
CA ILE A 22 -6.46 0.00 -2.22
C ILE A 22 -7.44 0.67 -1.24
N ALA A 23 -8.74 0.74 -1.57
CA ALA A 23 -9.78 1.22 -0.65
C ALA A 23 -9.94 0.30 0.57
N GLU A 24 -10.04 -1.01 0.35
CA GLU A 24 -10.14 -2.01 1.42
C GLU A 24 -8.86 -2.03 2.28
N LEU A 25 -7.71 -1.85 1.64
CA LEU A 25 -6.42 -1.76 2.31
C LEU A 25 -6.35 -0.60 3.31
N LYS A 26 -6.92 0.56 2.95
CA LYS A 26 -7.03 1.74 3.82
C LYS A 26 -7.97 1.49 5.01
N GLU A 27 -9.13 0.86 4.77
CA GLU A 27 -10.24 0.85 5.72
C GLU A 27 -10.30 -0.41 6.58
N ALA A 28 -9.99 -1.57 6.01
CA ALA A 28 -10.17 -2.87 6.66
C ALA A 28 -8.84 -3.56 7.03
N HIS A 29 -7.77 -3.39 6.25
CA HIS A 29 -6.52 -4.13 6.46
C HIS A 29 -5.51 -3.46 7.40
N GLY A 30 -5.84 -2.28 7.91
CA GLY A 30 -5.07 -1.61 8.96
C GLY A 30 -3.67 -1.15 8.53
N VAL A 31 -3.45 -0.92 7.23
CA VAL A 31 -2.16 -0.41 6.71
C VAL A 31 -1.77 0.93 7.36
N GLY A 32 -2.77 1.74 7.70
CA GLY A 32 -2.61 3.04 8.36
C GLY A 32 -2.04 2.97 9.78
N TYR A 33 -2.15 1.81 10.45
CA TYR A 33 -1.62 1.63 11.81
C TYR A 33 -0.14 1.27 11.85
N CYS A 34 0.47 0.94 10.71
CA CYS A 34 1.90 0.65 10.68
C CYS A 34 2.71 1.96 10.73
N ASN A 35 3.68 2.08 11.64
CA ASN A 35 4.52 3.28 11.77
C ASN A 35 5.90 3.16 11.07
N ILE A 36 6.10 2.13 10.23
CA ILE A 36 7.35 1.94 9.45
C ILE A 36 8.60 1.86 10.34
N THR A 37 8.47 1.42 11.60
CA THR A 37 9.59 1.24 12.54
C THR A 37 10.45 0.00 12.23
N LYS A 38 10.14 -0.72 11.16
CA LYS A 38 10.77 -2.00 10.76
C LYS A 38 10.70 -3.10 11.82
N CYS A 39 9.78 -3.01 12.78
CA CYS A 39 9.60 -4.02 13.84
C CYS A 39 9.30 -5.42 13.29
N CYS A 40 8.63 -5.53 12.15
CA CYS A 40 8.33 -6.81 11.50
C CYS A 40 9.53 -7.39 10.74
N THR A 41 10.37 -6.54 10.14
CA THR A 41 11.61 -6.96 9.46
C THR A 41 12.63 -7.45 10.48
N ALA A 42 12.80 -6.73 11.60
CA ALA A 42 13.82 -7.01 12.61
C ALA A 42 13.69 -8.39 13.29
N VAL A 43 12.49 -8.97 13.29
CA VAL A 43 12.19 -10.26 13.94
C VAL A 43 11.91 -11.38 12.93
N CYS A 44 12.00 -11.11 11.63
CA CYS A 44 11.64 -12.09 10.60
C CYS A 44 12.76 -13.13 10.44
N PRO A 45 12.48 -14.44 10.64
CA PRO A 45 13.50 -15.49 10.55
C PRO A 45 14.08 -15.64 9.14
N GLU A 46 13.30 -15.28 8.11
CA GLU A 46 13.73 -15.34 6.70
C GLU A 46 14.59 -14.14 6.28
N ASN A 47 14.80 -13.16 7.18
CA ASN A 47 15.61 -11.96 6.93
C ASN A 47 15.17 -11.15 5.68
N ILE A 48 13.88 -11.21 5.35
CA ILE A 48 13.30 -10.49 4.21
C ILE A 48 12.96 -9.04 4.55
N THR A 49 13.11 -8.14 3.59
CA THR A 49 12.87 -6.69 3.71
C THR A 49 11.38 -6.33 3.58
N ILE A 50 10.55 -6.87 4.48
CA ILE A 50 9.07 -6.72 4.47
C ILE A 50 8.65 -5.25 4.40
N THR A 51 9.25 -4.41 5.24
CA THR A 51 8.85 -3.01 5.33
C THR A 51 9.11 -2.27 4.02
N ASP A 52 10.31 -2.45 3.45
CA ASP A 52 10.77 -1.71 2.29
C ASP A 52 10.14 -2.21 0.98
N ASN A 53 9.96 -3.52 0.82
CA ASN A 53 9.46 -4.11 -0.43
C ASN A 53 7.95 -4.36 -0.46
N ALA A 54 7.26 -4.35 0.69
CA ALA A 54 5.82 -4.60 0.74
C ALA A 54 5.06 -3.44 1.40
N ILE A 55 5.39 -3.06 2.63
CA ILE A 55 4.59 -2.09 3.39
C ILE A 55 4.68 -0.67 2.82
N ILE A 56 5.87 -0.19 2.46
CA ILE A 56 6.06 1.14 1.89
C ILE A 56 5.31 1.27 0.54
N PRO A 57 5.48 0.36 -0.45
CA PRO A 57 4.76 0.46 -1.72
C PRO A 57 3.23 0.39 -1.60
N LEU A 58 2.73 -0.35 -0.61
CA LEU A 58 1.29 -0.38 -0.31
C LEU A 58 0.80 0.95 0.27
N LYS A 59 1.58 1.56 1.16
CA LYS A 59 1.26 2.86 1.74
C LYS A 59 1.29 3.97 0.70
N GLU A 60 2.30 3.99 -0.17
CA GLU A 60 2.43 4.96 -1.25
C GLU A 60 1.18 4.94 -2.14
N ARG A 61 0.73 3.76 -2.58
CA ARG A 61 -0.53 3.62 -3.33
C ARG A 61 -1.77 4.17 -2.62
N VAL A 62 -1.91 3.91 -1.32
CA VAL A 62 -3.01 4.47 -0.52
C VAL A 62 -2.89 5.99 -0.41
N VAL A 63 -1.68 6.52 -0.24
CA VAL A 63 -1.41 7.96 -0.19
C VAL A 63 -1.75 8.63 -1.53
N ASP A 64 -1.29 8.06 -2.64
CA ASP A 64 -1.51 8.59 -3.98
C ASP A 64 -2.99 8.65 -4.35
N GLN A 65 -3.77 7.63 -3.96
CA GLN A 65 -5.20 7.57 -4.28
C GLN A 65 -6.05 8.48 -3.39
N PHE A 66 -5.76 8.53 -2.09
CA PHE A 66 -6.66 9.16 -1.12
C PHE A 66 -6.17 10.48 -0.54
N PHE A 67 -4.87 10.73 -0.53
CA PHE A 67 -4.26 11.84 0.20
C PHE A 67 -3.50 12.83 -0.67
N ASP A 68 -3.03 12.46 -1.87
CA ASP A 68 -2.31 13.37 -2.76
C ASP A 68 -3.21 14.52 -3.28
N PRO A 69 -3.00 15.78 -2.83
CA PRO A 69 -3.80 16.92 -3.26
C PRO A 69 -3.46 17.35 -4.68
N ILE A 70 -2.25 17.09 -5.18
CA ILE A 70 -1.81 17.43 -6.52
C ILE A 70 -2.50 16.50 -7.52
N ALA A 71 -2.47 15.18 -7.27
CA ALA A 71 -3.20 14.23 -8.10
C ALA A 71 -4.71 14.54 -8.17
N LYS A 72 -5.33 14.92 -7.04
CA LYS A 72 -6.73 15.36 -7.00
C LYS A 72 -6.96 16.62 -7.84
N LEU A 73 -6.10 17.63 -7.72
CA LEU A 73 -6.19 18.86 -8.50
C LEU A 73 -6.04 18.58 -10.01
N VAL A 74 -5.08 17.74 -10.40
CA VAL A 74 -4.89 17.32 -11.79
C VAL A 74 -6.13 16.59 -12.34
N ARG A 75 -6.72 15.67 -11.56
CA ARG A 75 -7.96 14.97 -11.96
C ARG A 75 -9.15 15.94 -12.10
N LEU A 76 -9.25 16.96 -11.25
CA LEU A 76 -10.27 18.00 -11.36
C LEU A 76 -10.08 18.89 -12.59
N VAL A 77 -8.85 19.32 -12.85
CA VAL A 77 -8.52 20.24 -13.97
C VAL A 77 -8.56 19.53 -15.32
N ARG A 78 -8.15 18.25 -15.40
CA ARG A 78 -8.30 17.41 -16.62
C ARG A 78 -9.71 16.84 -16.79
N GLY A 79 -10.69 17.30 -16.01
CA GLY A 79 -12.01 16.68 -15.91
C GLY A 79 -12.74 16.50 -17.26
N LYS A 80 -13.34 15.31 -17.42
CA LYS A 80 -14.30 14.89 -18.47
C LYS A 80 -13.74 14.75 -19.89
N GLY A 81 -12.99 13.68 -20.10
CA GLY A 81 -13.24 12.78 -21.24
C GLY A 81 -14.18 11.67 -20.79
#